data_AF-A0A945A4G6-F1
#
_entry.id   AF-A0A945A4G6-F1
#
_cell.length_a   1.000
_cell.length_b   1.000
_cell.length_c   1.000
_cell.angle_alpha   90.00
_cell.angle_beta   90.00
_cell.angle_gamma   90.00
#
_symmetry.space_group_name_H-M   'P 1'
#
loop_
_entity.id
_entity.type
_entity.pdbx_description
1 polymer ?
#
loop_
_entity_poly.entity_id
_entity_poly.type
_entity_poly.pdbx_seq_one_letter_code
_entity_poly.pdbx_strand_id
1 'polypeptide(L)'
;MKLKDLEVFIVKNPPPGWGGRYFIFVKLTTDNGIIGYGEVYSASVGPKAMEVIINDVFERHMMNENPENIEMMFRRTYSSGFTQRPDLSIIGAFSGLEIACWDILGKA
;
A
#
# COMPACT_ATOMS: atom_id res chain seq x y z
N MET A 1 3.69 -3.48 18.14
CA MET A 1 4.17 -2.88 16.89
C MET A 1 2.97 -2.30 16.17
N LYS A 2 3.04 -1.04 15.74
CA LYS A 2 1.95 -0.38 15.01
C LYS A 2 2.49 0.35 13.79
N LEU A 3 1.76 0.33 12.68
CA LEU A 3 2.07 1.12 11.50
C LEU A 3 1.88 2.62 11.82
N LYS A 4 2.90 3.45 11.57
CA LYS A 4 2.91 4.88 11.91
C LYS A 4 2.95 5.79 10.71
N ASP A 5 3.90 5.56 9.81
CA ASP A 5 4.15 6.45 8.69
C ASP A 5 4.08 5.69 7.37
N LEU A 6 3.65 6.40 6.33
CA LEU A 6 3.64 5.97 4.94
C LEU A 6 4.39 7.00 4.10
N GLU A 7 5.30 6.52 3.25
CA GLU A 7 5.88 7.29 2.15
C GLU A 7 5.55 6.60 0.82
N VAL A 8 5.15 7.37 -0.20
CA VAL A 8 4.81 6.88 -1.54
C VAL A 8 5.83 7.41 -2.55
N PHE A 9 6.37 6.53 -3.38
CA PHE A 9 7.38 6.88 -4.38
C PHE A 9 6.85 6.54 -5.78
N ILE A 10 6.57 7.56 -6.57
CA ILE A 10 6.28 7.40 -8.01
C ILE A 10 7.60 7.52 -8.78
N VAL A 11 8.14 6.38 -9.21
CA VAL A 11 9.44 6.31 -9.86
C VAL A 11 9.28 6.15 -11.36
N LYS A 12 9.76 7.12 -12.13
CA LYS A 12 9.77 7.03 -13.61
C LYS A 12 10.77 5.98 -14.07
N ASN A 13 10.37 5.12 -15.00
CA ASN A 13 11.27 4.17 -15.64
C ASN A 13 11.98 4.84 -16.83
N PRO A 14 13.31 5.01 -16.82
CA PRO A 14 14.04 5.64 -17.91
C PRO A 14 14.04 4.76 -19.18
N PRO A 15 14.35 5.33 -20.36
CA PRO A 15 14.52 4.56 -21.60
C PRO A 15 15.54 3.42 -21.41
N PRO A 16 15.30 2.21 -21.97
CA PRO A 16 14.24 1.87 -22.92
C PRO A 16 12.85 1.57 -22.31
N GLY A 17 12.70 1.59 -20.98
CA GLY A 17 11.38 1.51 -20.33
C GLY A 17 10.73 0.13 -20.27
N TRP A 18 11.51 -0.95 -20.30
CA TRP A 18 10.97 -2.31 -20.12
C TRP A 18 10.31 -2.45 -18.75
N GLY A 19 9.11 -3.03 -18.71
CA GLY A 19 8.33 -3.20 -17.47
C GLY A 19 7.33 -2.08 -17.18
N GLY A 20 7.26 -1.03 -17.99
CA GLY A 20 6.26 0.03 -17.86
C GLY A 20 6.86 1.43 -17.74
N ARG A 21 6.00 2.46 -17.62
CA ARG A 21 6.42 3.88 -17.62
C ARG A 21 6.87 4.38 -16.24
N TYR A 22 6.30 3.81 -15.19
CA TYR A 22 6.60 4.16 -13.81
C TYR A 22 6.25 2.99 -12.90
N PHE A 23 6.83 3.02 -11.70
CA PHE A 23 6.53 2.12 -10.59
C PHE A 23 6.02 2.94 -9.41
N ILE A 24 5.14 2.35 -8.61
CA ILE A 24 4.64 2.98 -7.39
C ILE A 24 5.10 2.14 -6.21
N PHE A 25 6.11 2.62 -5.49
CA PHE A 25 6.57 1.97 -4.27
C PHE A 25 5.96 2.61 -3.05
N VAL A 26 5.80 1.83 -2.00
CA VAL A 26 5.40 2.29 -0.67
C VAL A 26 6.43 1.88 0.35
N LYS A 27 6.62 2.73 1.35
CA LYS A 27 7.43 2.46 2.53
C LYS A 27 6.58 2.69 3.77
N LEU A 28 6.41 1.65 4.58
CA LEU A 28 5.76 1.73 5.88
C LEU A 28 6.80 1.75 6.99
N THR A 29 6.59 2.61 7.98
CA THR A 29 7.43 2.66 9.19
C THR A 29 6.58 2.39 10.42
N THR A 30 7.04 1.52 11.31
CA THR A 30 6.35 1.20 12.57
C THR A 30 6.72 2.16 13.70
N ASP A 31 5.95 2.15 14.79
CA ASP A 31 6.20 2.91 16.02
C ASP A 31 7.52 2.58 16.71
N ASN A 32 8.11 1.42 16.42
CA ASN A 32 9.43 1.01 16.88
C ASN A 32 10.51 1.06 15.79
N GLY A 33 10.24 1.71 14.65
CA GLY A 33 11.23 2.02 13.63
C GLY A 33 11.55 0.92 12.61
N ILE A 34 10.80 -0.19 12.60
CA ILE A 34 10.94 -1.22 11.56
C ILE A 34 10.31 -0.69 10.27
N ILE A 35 11.00 -0.91 9.15
CA ILE A 35 10.61 -0.41 7.84
C ILE A 35 10.29 -1.58 6.91
N GLY A 36 9.15 -1.49 6.23
CA GLY A 36 8.72 -2.40 5.18
C GLY A 36 8.54 -1.70 3.84
N TYR A 37 8.88 -2.38 2.76
CA TYR A 37 8.66 -1.91 1.40
C TYR A 37 7.67 -2.80 0.65
N GLY A 38 6.89 -2.18 -0.24
CA GLY A 38 6.01 -2.88 -1.16
C GLY A 38 5.81 -2.12 -2.45
N GLU A 39 5.18 -2.76 -3.43
CA GLU A 39 4.89 -2.18 -4.74
C GLU A 39 3.39 -2.25 -5.04
N VAL A 40 2.81 -1.14 -5.49
CA VAL A 40 1.41 -1.03 -5.90
C VAL A 40 1.31 -1.19 -7.41
N TYR A 41 0.59 -2.21 -7.85
CA TYR A 41 0.27 -2.42 -9.25
C TYR A 41 -1.19 -2.04 -9.55
N SER A 42 -1.41 -0.79 -9.96
CA SER A 42 -2.70 -0.31 -10.47
C SER A 42 -2.48 0.88 -11.40
N ALA A 43 -3.17 0.87 -12.55
CA ALA A 43 -3.07 1.90 -13.58
C ALA A 43 -4.43 2.35 -14.13
N SER A 44 -5.53 2.05 -13.41
CA SER A 44 -6.88 2.53 -13.78
C SER A 44 -6.97 4.06 -13.80
N VAL A 45 -6.15 4.72 -12.98
CA VAL A 45 -5.95 6.17 -12.94
C VAL A 45 -4.45 6.50 -12.96
N GLY A 46 -4.11 7.75 -13.23
CA GLY A 46 -2.70 8.19 -13.23
C GLY A 46 -2.05 8.13 -11.85
N PRO A 47 -0.70 8.13 -11.77
CA PRO A 47 0.03 7.83 -10.54
C PRO A 47 -0.22 8.86 -9.41
N LYS A 48 -0.45 10.13 -9.76
CA LYS A 48 -0.82 11.18 -8.77
C LYS A 48 -2.17 10.92 -8.11
N ALA A 49 -3.13 10.38 -8.85
CA ALA A 49 -4.42 10.00 -8.27
C ALA A 49 -4.29 8.70 -7.46
N MET A 50 -3.46 7.76 -7.90
CA MET A 50 -3.13 6.57 -7.11
C MET A 50 -2.45 6.92 -5.79
N GLU A 51 -1.56 7.90 -5.75
CA GLU A 51 -0.95 8.37 -4.50
C GLU A 51 -2.01 8.83 -3.48
N VAL A 52 -3.03 9.58 -3.91
CA VAL A 52 -4.15 9.97 -3.03
C VAL A 52 -4.93 8.74 -2.55
N ILE A 53 -5.18 7.78 -3.43
CA ILE A 53 -5.88 6.53 -3.08
C ILE A 53 -5.08 5.71 -2.06
N ILE A 54 -3.77 5.58 -2.24
CA ILE A 54 -2.89 4.82 -1.34
C ILE A 54 -2.87 5.45 0.05
N ASN A 55 -2.76 6.78 0.13
CA ASN A 55 -2.84 7.50 1.41
C ASN A 55 -4.20 7.29 2.10
N ASP A 56 -5.32 7.44 1.38
CA ASP A 56 -6.66 7.22 1.93
C ASP A 56 -6.88 5.77 2.43
N VAL A 57 -6.36 4.78 1.71
CA VAL A 57 -6.42 3.37 2.15
C VAL A 57 -5.61 3.17 3.43
N PHE A 58 -4.39 3.69 3.49
CA PHE A 58 -3.54 3.58 4.68
C PHE A 58 -4.17 4.27 5.89
N GLU A 59 -4.53 5.55 5.76
CA GLU A 59 -5.04 6.38 6.86
C GLU A 59 -6.30 5.79 7.50
N ARG A 60 -7.25 5.31 6.68
CA ARG A 60 -8.53 4.80 7.21
C ARG A 60 -8.46 3.37 7.73
N HIS A 61 -7.66 2.51 7.10
CA HIS A 61 -7.80 1.06 7.28
C HIS A 61 -6.59 0.38 7.90
N MET A 62 -5.42 1.03 7.92
CA MET A 62 -4.14 0.42 8.34
C MET A 62 -3.36 1.25 9.37
N MET A 63 -3.52 2.58 9.39
CA MET A 63 -2.77 3.45 10.31
C MET A 63 -3.05 3.10 11.78
N ASN A 64 -1.99 3.05 12.60
CA ASN A 64 -2.00 2.63 14.00
C ASN A 64 -2.42 1.17 14.25
N GLU A 65 -2.52 0.34 13.20
CA GLU A 65 -2.81 -1.09 13.32
C GLU A 65 -1.54 -1.92 13.50
N ASN A 66 -1.65 -3.10 14.12
CA ASN A 66 -0.55 -4.06 14.15
C ASN A 66 -0.39 -4.71 12.75
N PRO A 67 0.81 -4.72 12.13
CA PRO A 67 1.04 -5.34 10.83
C PRO A 67 0.67 -6.84 10.79
N GLU A 68 0.58 -7.55 11.92
CA GLU A 68 0.10 -8.94 11.99
C GLU A 68 -1.39 -9.08 11.62
N ASN A 69 -2.18 -8.02 11.73
CA ASN A 69 -3.63 -8.05 11.52
C ASN A 69 -4.03 -7.98 10.02
N ILE A 70 -3.28 -8.68 9.16
CA ILE A 70 -3.44 -8.69 7.69
C ILE A 70 -4.88 -8.99 7.27
N GLU A 71 -5.45 -10.08 7.78
CA GLU A 71 -6.81 -10.52 7.45
C GLU A 71 -7.85 -9.43 7.78
N MET A 72 -7.73 -8.80 8.94
CA MET A 72 -8.65 -7.74 9.34
C MET A 72 -8.46 -6.49 8.46
N MET A 73 -7.23 -6.07 8.18
CA MET A 73 -6.95 -4.91 7.32
C MET A 73 -7.43 -5.14 5.89
N PHE A 74 -7.28 -6.36 5.36
CA PHE A 74 -7.85 -6.75 4.07
C PHE A 74 -9.38 -6.64 4.10
N ARG A 75 -10.04 -7.19 5.13
CA ARG A 75 -11.52 -7.14 5.23
C ARG A 75 -12.05 -5.71 5.37
N ARG A 76 -11.37 -4.84 6.14
CA ARG A 76 -11.69 -3.40 6.25
C ARG A 76 -11.60 -2.73 4.89
N THR A 77 -10.48 -2.91 4.19
CA THR A 77 -10.24 -2.28 2.89
C THR A 77 -11.18 -2.81 1.80
N TYR A 78 -11.34 -4.13 1.68
CA TYR A 78 -12.22 -4.79 0.72
C TYR A 78 -13.70 -4.44 0.91
N SER A 79 -14.12 -4.14 2.15
CA SER A 79 -15.51 -3.77 2.47
C SER A 79 -15.72 -2.25 2.51
N SER A 80 -14.68 -1.46 2.22
CA SER A 80 -14.68 -0.01 2.35
C SER A 80 -15.82 0.64 1.57
N GLY A 81 -16.53 1.59 2.18
CA GLY A 81 -17.62 2.32 1.53
C GLY A 81 -18.84 1.45 1.18
N PHE A 82 -19.10 0.38 1.95
CA PHE A 82 -20.21 -0.55 1.71
C PHE A 82 -20.15 -1.23 0.33
N THR A 83 -18.95 -1.66 -0.07
CA THR A 83 -18.72 -2.31 -1.36
C THR A 83 -18.67 -3.84 -1.24
N GLN A 84 -17.68 -4.38 -0.53
CA GLN A 84 -17.46 -5.81 -0.30
C GLN A 84 -17.44 -6.65 -1.58
N ARG A 85 -16.95 -6.05 -2.65
CA ARG A 85 -16.69 -6.66 -3.95
C ARG A 85 -15.37 -6.09 -4.47
N PRO A 86 -14.67 -6.77 -5.39
CA PRO A 86 -13.37 -6.31 -5.84
C PRO A 86 -13.45 -4.92 -6.49
N ASP A 87 -12.68 -3.98 -5.95
CA ASP A 87 -12.35 -2.71 -6.60
C ASP A 87 -10.88 -2.73 -6.99
N LEU A 88 -10.60 -2.55 -8.29
CA LEU A 88 -9.26 -2.74 -8.83
C LEU A 88 -8.25 -1.73 -8.28
N SER A 89 -8.66 -0.49 -8.07
CA SER A 89 -7.77 0.58 -7.59
C SER A 89 -7.50 0.45 -6.10
N ILE A 90 -8.54 0.16 -5.32
CA ILE A 90 -8.43 0.00 -3.86
C ILE A 90 -7.62 -1.25 -3.52
N ILE A 91 -7.87 -2.38 -4.20
CA ILE A 91 -7.14 -3.61 -3.92
C ILE A 91 -5.69 -3.54 -4.39
N GLY A 92 -5.39 -2.89 -5.52
CA GLY A 92 -4.01 -2.62 -5.91
C GLY A 92 -3.24 -1.81 -4.86
N ALA A 93 -3.86 -0.74 -4.32
CA ALA A 93 -3.28 0.05 -3.24
C ALA A 93 -3.04 -0.78 -1.96
N PHE A 94 -4.04 -1.56 -1.54
CA PHE A 94 -3.91 -2.46 -0.40
C PHE A 94 -2.79 -3.48 -0.58
N SER A 95 -2.66 -4.10 -1.76
CA SER A 95 -1.65 -5.12 -2.02
C SER A 95 -0.22 -4.60 -1.80
N GLY A 96 0.10 -3.39 -2.26
CA GLY A 96 1.43 -2.83 -2.00
C GLY A 96 1.69 -2.56 -0.51
N LEU A 97 0.67 -2.10 0.22
CA LEU A 97 0.77 -1.89 1.67
C LEU A 97 0.87 -3.21 2.43
N GLU A 98 0.17 -4.26 1.98
CA GLU A 98 0.18 -5.59 2.57
C GLU A 98 1.54 -6.30 2.38
N ILE A 99 2.16 -6.17 1.22
CA ILE A 99 3.55 -6.62 0.99
C ILE A 99 4.50 -5.91 1.95
N ALA A 100 4.35 -4.60 2.15
CA ALA A 100 5.17 -3.86 3.11
C ALA A 100 4.96 -4.33 4.56
N CYS A 101 3.73 -4.73 4.93
CA CYS A 101 3.48 -5.38 6.22
C CYS A 101 4.23 -6.71 6.33
N TRP A 102 4.21 -7.56 5.30
CA TRP A 102 4.96 -8.82 5.31
C TRP A 102 6.47 -8.61 5.40
N ASP A 103 7.00 -7.60 4.73
CA ASP A 103 8.42 -7.23 4.85
C ASP A 103 8.76 -6.80 6.29
N ILE A 104 7.89 -6.04 6.96
CA ILE A 104 8.01 -5.72 8.40
C ILE A 104 7.99 -6.99 9.25
N LEU A 105 7.02 -7.88 9.03
CA LEU A 105 6.85 -9.11 9.81
C LEU A 105 8.04 -10.05 9.66
N GLY A 106 8.64 -10.14 8.48
CA GLY A 106 9.85 -10.94 8.25
C GLY A 106 11.12 -10.38 8.89
N LYS A 107 11.13 -9.08 9.20
CA LYS A 107 12.25 -8.38 9.86
C LYS A 107 12.15 -8.36 11.39
N ALA A 108 10.94 -8.52 11.93
CA ALA A 108 10.64 -8.50 13.36
C ALA A 108 11.14 -9.78 14.06
#